data_AF-A0A1Z4EM84-F1
#
_entry.id   AF-A0A1Z4EM84-F1
#
_cell.length_a   1.000
_cell.length_b   1.000
_cell.length_c   1.000
_cell.angle_alpha   90.00
_cell.angle_beta   90.00
_cell.angle_gamma   90.00
#
_symmetry.space_group_name_H-M   'P 1'
#
loop_
_entity.id
_entity.type
_entity.pdbx_description
1 polymer ?
#
loop_
_entity_poly.entity_id
_entity_poly.type
_entity_poly.pdbx_seq_one_letter_code
_entity_poly.pdbx_strand_id
1 'polypeptide(L)' 'MKDRFGLSWQIVPKRLYDLVSHPDPARATPATKAMYGMRKIVIAELERAAAGPA' A
#
# COMPACT_ATOMS: atom_id res chain seq x y z
N MET A 1 -1.89 -1.82 14.63
CA MET A 1 -2.57 -2.79 15.51
C MET A 1 -1.62 -3.08 16.64
N LYS A 2 -2.05 -3.05 17.91
CA LYS A 2 -1.22 -3.44 19.06
C LYS A 2 -1.65 -4.82 19.54
N ASP A 3 -0.71 -5.72 19.76
CA ASP A 3 -1.00 -7.04 20.33
C ASP A 3 -1.15 -6.96 21.86
N ARG A 4 -1.39 -8.13 22.49
CA ARG A 4 -1.55 -8.29 23.94
C ARG A 4 -0.33 -7.82 24.76
N PHE A 5 0.85 -7.72 24.13
CA PHE A 5 2.10 -7.30 24.75
C PHE A 5 2.45 -5.84 24.41
N GLY A 6 1.54 -5.12 23.74
CA GLY A 6 1.74 -3.74 23.32
C GLY A 6 2.60 -3.58 22.07
N LEU A 7 2.97 -4.68 21.39
CA LEU A 7 3.78 -4.65 20.18
C LEU A 7 2.92 -4.18 19.01
N SER A 8 3.45 -3.24 18.24
CA SER A 8 2.78 -2.76 17.02
C SER A 8 3.24 -3.58 15.83
N TRP A 9 2.32 -4.29 15.19
CA TRP A 9 2.61 -5.07 13.99
C TRP A 9 1.73 -4.64 12.81
N GLN A 10 2.26 -4.84 11.61
CA GLN A 10 1.58 -4.60 10.35
C GLN A 10 1.79 -5.82 9.44
N ILE A 11 0.71 -6.31 8.85
CA ILE A 11 0.81 -7.26 7.74
C ILE A 11 1.15 -6.44 6.50
N VAL A 12 2.36 -6.63 6.01
CA VAL A 12 2.87 -5.99 4.79
C VAL A 12 2.87 -7.04 3.68
N PRO A 13 1.95 -6.98 2.70
CA PRO A 13 1.96 -7.92 1.60
C PRO A 13 3.15 -7.64 0.67
N LYS A 14 3.75 -8.68 0.09
CA LYS A 14 4.87 -8.54 -0.85
C LYS A 14 4.56 -7.57 -2.00
N ARG A 15 3.34 -7.67 -2.54
CA ARG A 15 2.84 -6.84 -3.64
C ARG A 15 2.84 -5.34 -3.35
N LEU A 16 2.76 -4.94 -2.07
CA LEU A 16 2.85 -3.52 -1.72
C LEU A 16 4.21 -2.94 -2.13
N TYR A 17 5.31 -3.66 -1.88
CA TYR A 17 6.65 -3.22 -2.24
C TYR A 17 6.79 -3.03 -3.76
N ASP A 18 6.29 -3.98 -4.54
CA ASP A 18 6.31 -3.89 -6.01
C ASP A 18 5.61 -2.63 -6.53
N LEU A 19 4.52 -2.21 -5.87
CA LEU A 19 3.72 -1.06 -6.28
C LEU A 19 4.34 0.27 -5.84
N VAL A 20 4.81 0.38 -4.60
CA VAL A 20 5.37 1.66 -4.07
C VAL A 20 6.81 1.90 -4.49
N SER A 21 7.56 0.84 -4.82
CA SER A 21 8.93 0.92 -5.34
C SER A 21 9.00 0.71 -6.85
N HIS A 22 7.86 0.81 -7.53
CA HIS A 22 7.80 0.67 -8.98
C HIS A 22 8.67 1.76 -9.66
N PRO A 23 9.45 1.42 -10.71
CA PRO A 23 10.33 2.40 -11.37
C PRO A 23 9.57 3.54 -12.07
N ASP A 24 8.32 3.28 -12.46
CA ASP A 24 7.40 4.29 -13.01
C ASP A 24 6.74 5.12 -11.89
N PRO A 25 7.08 6.42 -11.75
CA PRO A 25 6.50 7.28 -10.72
C PRO A 25 4.99 7.46 -10.89
N ALA A 26 4.48 7.39 -12.12
CA ALA A 26 3.05 7.53 -12.40
C ALA A 26 2.22 6.41 -11.78
N ARG A 27 2.85 5.25 -11.51
CA ARG A 27 2.23 4.11 -10.81
C ARG A 27 2.55 4.12 -9.32
N ALA A 28 3.79 4.44 -8.94
CA ALA A 28 4.25 4.42 -7.56
C ALA A 28 3.63 5.53 -6.70
N THR A 29 3.50 6.76 -7.23
CA THR A 29 2.97 7.89 -6.48
C THR A 29 1.50 7.70 -6.08
N PRO A 30 0.58 7.29 -6.98
CA PRO A 30 -0.80 6.99 -6.59
C PRO A 30 -0.92 5.85 -5.58
N ALA A 31 -0.16 4.76 -5.75
CA ALA A 31 -0.15 3.64 -4.81
C ALA A 31 0.30 4.07 -3.41
N THR A 32 1.36 4.87 -3.34
CA THR A 32 1.89 5.42 -2.08
C THR A 32 0.88 6.36 -1.41
N LYS A 33 0.22 7.23 -2.20
CA LYS A 33 -0.83 8.13 -1.70
C LYS A 33 -2.02 7.36 -1.15
N ALA A 34 -2.46 6.31 -1.84
CA ALA A 34 -3.55 5.45 -1.38
C ALA A 34 -3.18 4.73 -0.07
N MET A 35 -1.95 4.20 0.03
CA MET A 35 -1.44 3.53 1.23
C MET A 35 -1.53 4.43 2.48
N TYR A 36 -1.20 5.71 2.39
CA TYR A 36 -1.24 6.62 3.55
C TYR A 36 -2.66 6.85 4.11
N GLY A 37 -3.69 6.65 3.29
CA GLY A 37 -5.09 6.71 3.74
C GLY A 37 -5.60 5.43 4.40
N MET A 38 -4.84 4.33 4.32
CA MET A 38 -5.31 3.01 4.72
C MET A 38 -5.00 2.68 6.18
N ARG A 39 -6.00 2.20 6.92
CA ARG A 39 -5.79 1.53 8.22
C ARG A 39 -5.36 0.07 8.07
N LYS A 40 -5.72 -0.56 6.96
CA LYS A 40 -5.34 -1.92 6.57
C LYS A 40 -4.96 -1.91 5.09
N ILE A 41 -3.85 -2.54 4.75
CA ILE A 41 -3.38 -2.61 3.36
C ILE A 41 -4.33 -3.50 2.55
N VAL A 42 -4.96 -2.92 1.52
CA VAL A 42 -5.83 -3.60 0.57
C VAL A 42 -5.19 -3.55 -0.82
N ILE A 43 -4.70 -4.70 -1.31
CA ILE A 43 -3.95 -4.76 -2.57
C ILE A 43 -4.79 -4.31 -3.78
N ALA A 44 -6.06 -4.71 -3.86
CA ALA A 44 -6.91 -4.34 -4.97
C ALA A 44 -7.09 -2.82 -5.11
N GLU A 45 -7.14 -2.08 -4.00
CA GLU A 45 -7.22 -0.61 -4.02
C GLU A 45 -5.88 0.03 -4.42
N LEU A 46 -4.76 -0.55 -3.97
CA LEU A 46 -3.42 -0.09 -4.37
C LEU A 46 -3.17 -0.31 -5.86
N GLU A 47 -3.59 -1.44 -6.41
CA GLU A 47 -3.47 -1.73 -7.84
C GLU A 47 -4.37 -0.80 -8.67
N ARG A 48 -5.59 -0.53 -8.20
CA ARG A 48 -6.47 0.47 -8.84
C ARG A 48 -5.87 1.87 -8.81
N ALA A 49 -5.31 2.28 -7.68
CA ALA A 49 -4.62 3.56 -7.58
C ALA A 49 -3.43 3.62 -8.55
N ALA A 50 -2.60 2.57 -8.60
CA ALA A 50 -1.45 2.48 -9.49
C ALA A 50 -1.81 2.44 -10.98
N ALA A 51 -2.98 1.89 -11.35
CA ALA A 51 -3.43 1.83 -12.73
C ALA A 51 -3.87 3.19 -13.29
N GLY A 52 -4.19 4.15 -12.42
CA GLY A 52 -4.75 5.44 -12.81
C GLY A 52 -6.24 5.37 -13.21
N PRO A 53 -6.93 6.52 -13.31
CA PRO A 53 -8.25 6.56 -13.95
C PRO A 53 -8.10 6.18 -15.43
N ALA A 54 -9.01 5.34 -15.92
CA ALA A 54 -9.13 5.01 -17.34
C ALA A 54 -9.50 6.25 -18.17
#